data_AF-A0A352XDG4-F1
#
_entry.id   AF-A0A352XDG4-F1
#
_cell.length_a   1.000
_cell.length_b   1.000
_cell.length_c   1.000
_cell.angle_alpha   90.00
_cell.angle_beta   90.00
_cell.angle_gamma   90.00
#
_symmetry.space_group_name_H-M   'P 1'
#
loop_
_entity.id
_entity.type
_entity.pdbx_description
1 polymer ?
#
loop_
_entity_poly.entity_id
_entity_poly.type
_entity_poly.pdbx_seq_one_letter_code
_entity_poly.pdbx_strand_id
1 'polypeptide(L)'
;MALEPQAFIELMVKRVDFSKENKALLKLHGDWGKEIAPDMAERFYSYLGSDPEMNAIVNATEGRIQRLHQTFIQWFHEMFTGIDDWGNAYAECRWRIGLVHVRIGIGPQHVVPAMAHVMQEVSNRIKIDGKPEELQEALIRICTIDLAFIEQAYVEVTEAAVLKETGWTQGLFKRLITTGAGGR
;
A
#
# COMPACT_ATOMS: atom_id res chain seq x y z
N MET A 1 2.13 0.00 21.75
CA MET A 1 2.90 -1.14 21.21
C MET A 1 3.02 -0.88 19.73
N ALA A 2 4.22 -1.00 19.16
CA ALA A 2 4.37 -0.93 17.72
C ALA A 2 3.57 -2.06 17.05
N LEU A 3 3.11 -1.82 15.83
CA LEU A 3 2.47 -2.84 15.01
C LEU A 3 3.37 -4.07 14.89
N GLU A 4 2.82 -5.28 15.08
CA GLU A 4 3.47 -6.54 14.74
C GLU A 4 3.07 -6.92 13.30
N PRO A 5 3.95 -6.77 12.28
CA PRO A 5 3.53 -6.87 10.88
C PRO A 5 2.95 -8.24 10.51
N GLN A 6 3.54 -9.33 11.03
CA GLN A 6 3.04 -10.69 10.81
C GLN A 6 1.60 -10.87 11.34
N ALA A 7 1.33 -10.42 12.56
CA ALA A 7 -0.01 -10.53 13.14
C ALA A 7 -1.02 -9.66 12.37
N PHE A 8 -0.58 -8.51 11.86
CA PHE A 8 -1.43 -7.61 11.08
C PHE A 8 -1.78 -8.20 9.72
N ILE A 9 -0.83 -8.78 8.98
CA ILE A 9 -1.14 -9.40 7.69
C ILE A 9 -2.08 -10.60 7.86
N GLU A 10 -1.89 -11.44 8.88
CA GLU A 10 -2.79 -12.57 9.17
C GLU A 10 -4.22 -12.11 9.46
N LEU A 11 -4.36 -10.99 10.17
CA LEU A 11 -5.67 -10.38 10.43
C LEU A 11 -6.29 -9.83 9.14
N MET A 12 -5.51 -9.13 8.32
CA MET A 12 -6.00 -8.55 7.07
C MET A 12 -6.39 -9.62 6.06
N VAL A 13 -5.59 -10.68 5.90
CA VAL A 13 -5.90 -11.86 5.07
C VAL A 13 -7.26 -12.45 5.43
N LYS A 14 -7.58 -12.57 6.73
CA LYS A 14 -8.90 -13.04 7.20
C LYS A 14 -10.02 -12.06 6.89
N ARG A 15 -9.78 -10.75 7.00
CA ARG A 15 -10.79 -9.70 6.79
C ARG A 15 -11.18 -9.52 5.33
N VAL A 16 -10.24 -9.68 4.41
CA VAL A 16 -10.47 -9.51 2.97
C VAL A 16 -10.69 -10.83 2.23
N ASP A 17 -10.72 -11.95 2.97
CA ASP A 17 -10.83 -13.31 2.42
C ASP A 17 -9.80 -13.58 1.33
N PHE A 18 -8.52 -13.33 1.62
CA PHE A 18 -7.41 -13.59 0.69
C PHE A 18 -7.00 -15.07 0.77
N SER A 19 -7.68 -15.90 -0.01
CA SER A 19 -7.61 -17.35 0.09
C SER A 19 -6.33 -17.95 -0.52
N LYS A 20 -6.13 -19.25 -0.32
CA LYS A 20 -5.03 -20.00 -0.96
C LYS A 20 -5.17 -20.02 -2.48
N GLU A 21 -6.39 -20.05 -2.98
CA GLU A 21 -6.73 -19.99 -4.40
C GLU A 21 -6.36 -18.63 -4.99
N ASN A 22 -6.63 -17.53 -4.28
CA ASN A 22 -6.18 -16.20 -4.71
C ASN A 22 -4.64 -16.13 -4.79
N LYS A 23 -3.93 -16.62 -3.77
CA LYS A 23 -2.46 -16.68 -3.76
C LYS A 23 -1.91 -17.52 -4.93
N ALA A 24 -2.51 -18.68 -5.18
CA ALA A 24 -2.12 -19.56 -6.29
C ALA A 24 -2.37 -18.90 -7.65
N LEU A 25 -3.51 -18.21 -7.81
CA LEU A 25 -3.86 -17.49 -9.02
C LEU A 25 -2.90 -16.33 -9.30
N LEU A 26 -2.55 -15.55 -8.28
CA LEU A 26 -1.55 -14.49 -8.39
C LEU A 26 -0.18 -15.04 -8.83
N LYS A 27 0.26 -16.14 -8.22
CA LYS A 27 1.51 -16.81 -8.60
C LYS A 27 1.48 -17.33 -10.04
N LEU A 28 0.36 -17.92 -10.46
CA LEU A 28 0.16 -18.39 -11.84
C LEU A 28 0.30 -17.27 -12.87
N HIS A 29 -0.10 -16.05 -12.49
CA HIS A 29 -0.01 -14.87 -13.34
C HIS A 29 1.22 -13.98 -13.06
N GLY A 30 2.21 -14.48 -12.30
CA GLY A 30 3.40 -13.71 -11.93
C GLY A 30 4.21 -13.19 -13.12
N ASP A 31 4.40 -14.01 -14.16
CA ASP A 31 5.12 -13.61 -15.38
C ASP A 31 4.39 -12.50 -16.13
N TRP A 32 3.05 -12.57 -16.20
CA TRP A 32 2.22 -11.50 -16.77
C TRP A 32 2.29 -10.23 -15.92
N GLY A 33 2.21 -10.35 -14.59
CA GLY A 33 2.39 -9.22 -13.68
C GLY A 33 3.75 -8.52 -13.88
N LYS A 34 4.82 -9.31 -14.08
CA LYS A 34 6.15 -8.80 -14.38
C LYS A 34 6.23 -8.10 -15.74
N GLU A 35 5.57 -8.65 -16.76
CA GLU A 35 5.52 -8.08 -18.11
C GLU A 35 4.86 -6.70 -18.12
N ILE A 36 3.74 -6.52 -17.40
CA ILE A 36 2.99 -5.26 -17.41
C ILE A 36 3.52 -4.21 -16.42
N ALA A 37 4.36 -4.60 -15.46
CA ALA A 37 4.83 -3.72 -14.38
C ALA A 37 5.45 -2.39 -14.86
N PRO A 38 6.28 -2.34 -15.92
CA PRO A 38 6.83 -1.07 -16.42
C PRO A 38 5.77 -0.11 -16.96
N ASP A 39 4.76 -0.61 -17.67
CA ASP A 39 3.64 0.21 -18.17
C ASP A 39 2.77 0.70 -17.01
N MET A 40 2.55 -0.14 -15.99
CA MET A 40 1.84 0.27 -14.78
C MET A 40 2.59 1.36 -14.02
N ALA A 41 3.92 1.29 -13.94
CA ALA A 41 4.75 2.33 -13.33
C ALA A 41 4.61 3.66 -14.07
N GLU A 42 4.67 3.64 -15.41
CA GLU A 42 4.50 4.86 -16.22
C GLU A 42 3.14 5.51 -15.97
N ARG A 43 2.06 4.72 -15.99
CA ARG A 43 0.69 5.20 -15.71
C ARG A 43 0.55 5.77 -14.30
N PHE A 44 1.20 5.15 -13.33
CA PHE A 44 1.18 5.59 -11.94
C PHE A 44 1.91 6.93 -11.76
N TYR A 45 3.12 7.07 -12.29
CA TYR A 45 3.89 8.32 -12.15
C TYR A 45 3.37 9.43 -13.06
N SER A 46 2.76 9.12 -14.21
CA SER A 46 2.00 10.09 -14.99
C SER A 46 0.79 10.62 -14.22
N TYR A 47 0.07 9.77 -13.49
CA TYR A 47 -1.03 10.19 -12.62
C TYR A 47 -0.52 11.10 -11.50
N LEU A 48 0.52 10.70 -10.78
CA LEU A 48 1.11 11.53 -9.72
C LEU A 48 1.67 12.86 -10.25
N GLY A 49 2.24 12.87 -11.46
CA GLY A 49 2.77 14.09 -12.09
C GLY A 49 1.71 15.13 -12.46
N SER A 50 0.42 14.72 -12.53
CA SER A 50 -0.69 15.64 -12.79
C SER A 50 -1.09 16.49 -11.56
N ASP A 51 -0.74 16.03 -10.35
CA ASP A 51 -0.94 16.76 -9.12
C ASP A 51 0.32 17.60 -8.77
N PRO A 52 0.21 18.92 -8.58
CA PRO A 52 1.39 19.77 -8.32
C PRO A 52 2.18 19.40 -7.07
N GLU A 53 1.51 18.97 -6.00
CA GLU A 53 2.15 18.59 -4.73
C GLU A 53 2.94 17.29 -4.93
N MET A 54 2.34 16.29 -5.53
CA MET A 54 2.99 15.01 -5.81
C MET A 54 4.11 15.15 -6.84
N ASN A 55 3.91 15.96 -7.88
CA ASN A 55 4.93 16.24 -8.88
C ASN A 55 6.18 16.86 -8.24
N ALA A 56 6.02 17.80 -7.30
CA ALA A 56 7.12 18.39 -6.56
C ALA A 56 7.87 17.34 -5.70
N ILE A 57 7.15 16.44 -5.04
CA ILE A 57 7.75 15.36 -4.23
C ILE A 57 8.53 14.36 -5.11
N VAL A 58 7.92 13.90 -6.20
CA VAL A 58 8.52 12.91 -7.12
C VAL A 58 9.79 13.45 -7.78
N ASN A 59 9.81 14.74 -8.11
CA ASN A 59 10.94 15.41 -8.77
C ASN A 59 11.88 16.17 -7.81
N ALA A 60 11.72 16.01 -6.49
CA ALA A 60 12.50 16.78 -5.52
C ALA A 60 14.02 16.58 -5.61
N THR A 61 14.49 15.46 -6.16
CA THR A 61 15.92 15.18 -6.35
C THR A 61 16.19 14.53 -7.71
N GLU A 62 17.35 14.83 -8.28
CA GLU A 62 17.78 14.26 -9.56
C GLU A 62 17.84 12.73 -9.48
N GLY A 63 17.35 12.07 -10.54
CA GLY A 63 17.29 10.61 -10.61
C GLY A 63 16.21 9.97 -9.71
N ARG A 64 15.43 10.75 -8.94
CA ARG A 64 14.45 10.20 -7.99
C ARG A 64 13.33 9.45 -8.70
N ILE A 65 12.75 10.05 -9.74
CA ILE A 65 11.66 9.44 -10.50
C ILE A 65 12.07 8.08 -11.11
N GLN A 66 13.30 7.96 -11.63
CA GLN A 66 13.80 6.70 -12.18
C GLN A 66 13.94 5.63 -11.10
N ARG A 67 14.46 5.98 -9.92
CA ARG A 67 14.54 5.06 -8.76
C ARG A 67 13.14 4.66 -8.30
N LEU A 68 12.21 5.61 -8.26
CA LEU A 68 10.82 5.42 -7.89
C LEU A 68 10.12 4.43 -8.84
N HIS A 69 10.30 4.56 -10.16
CA HIS A 69 9.82 3.59 -11.14
C HIS A 69 10.30 2.17 -10.83
N GLN A 70 11.60 2.00 -10.55
CA GLN A 70 12.15 0.67 -10.23
C GLN A 70 11.53 0.10 -8.94
N THR A 71 11.35 0.93 -7.91
CA THR A 71 10.71 0.49 -6.67
C THR A 71 9.24 0.13 -6.88
N PHE A 72 8.51 0.85 -7.73
CA PHE A 72 7.13 0.51 -8.08
C PHE A 72 7.05 -0.81 -8.83
N ILE A 73 7.90 -1.01 -9.85
CA ILE A 73 7.95 -2.25 -10.64
C ILE A 73 8.18 -3.44 -9.71
N GLN A 74 9.11 -3.31 -8.77
CA GLN A 74 9.38 -4.34 -7.78
C GLN A 74 8.17 -4.57 -6.86
N TRP A 75 7.62 -3.52 -6.26
CA TRP A 75 6.43 -3.62 -5.40
C TRP A 75 5.26 -4.31 -6.12
N PHE A 76 5.03 -3.93 -7.37
CA PHE A 76 3.96 -4.44 -8.21
C PHE A 76 4.13 -5.94 -8.48
N HIS A 77 5.33 -6.34 -8.89
CA HIS A 77 5.65 -7.76 -9.12
C HIS A 77 5.58 -8.59 -7.82
N GLU A 78 5.97 -8.02 -6.68
CA GLU A 78 5.83 -8.65 -5.37
C GLU A 78 4.38 -8.92 -4.99
N MET A 79 3.40 -8.13 -5.47
CA MET A 79 1.98 -8.43 -5.24
C MET A 79 1.57 -9.78 -5.84
N PHE A 80 2.21 -10.22 -6.93
CA PHE A 80 1.92 -11.49 -7.58
C PHE A 80 2.67 -12.67 -6.94
N THR A 81 3.90 -12.43 -6.51
CA THR A 81 4.80 -13.49 -6.03
C THR A 81 4.74 -13.69 -4.51
N GLY A 82 4.37 -12.64 -3.78
CA GLY A 82 4.23 -12.65 -2.32
C GLY A 82 5.54 -12.61 -1.54
N ILE A 83 6.71 -12.46 -2.19
CA ILE A 83 8.09 -12.56 -1.62
C ILE A 83 8.36 -13.91 -0.93
N ASP A 84 7.65 -14.20 0.15
CA ASP A 84 7.71 -15.39 1.00
C ASP A 84 6.31 -16.00 1.23
N ASP A 85 5.50 -16.05 0.18
CA ASP A 85 4.09 -16.49 0.23
C ASP A 85 3.17 -15.58 1.08
N TRP A 86 3.40 -14.26 1.00
CA TRP A 86 2.69 -13.26 1.79
C TRP A 86 2.84 -13.51 3.29
N GLY A 87 4.06 -13.86 3.70
CA GLY A 87 4.46 -14.14 5.07
C GLY A 87 5.07 -12.91 5.74
N ASN A 88 6.04 -13.17 6.62
CA ASN A 88 6.64 -12.14 7.46
C ASN A 88 7.48 -11.15 6.65
N ALA A 89 8.25 -11.62 5.65
CA ALA A 89 9.07 -10.76 4.83
C ALA A 89 8.21 -9.81 3.98
N TYR A 90 7.07 -10.30 3.47
CA TYR A 90 6.08 -9.46 2.81
C TYR A 90 5.52 -8.40 3.75
N ALA A 91 5.06 -8.80 4.95
CA ALA A 91 4.49 -7.89 5.93
C ALA A 91 5.47 -6.79 6.36
N GLU A 92 6.72 -7.14 6.67
CA GLU A 92 7.78 -6.19 7.01
C GLU A 92 8.08 -5.23 5.86
N CYS A 93 8.07 -5.73 4.62
CA CYS A 93 8.24 -4.89 3.45
C CYS A 93 7.12 -3.85 3.33
N ARG A 94 5.85 -4.27 3.47
CA ARG A 94 4.69 -3.38 3.39
C ARG A 94 4.62 -2.38 4.53
N TRP A 95 4.99 -2.80 5.74
CA TRP A 95 5.13 -1.91 6.89
C TRP A 95 6.16 -0.81 6.65
N ARG A 96 7.36 -1.18 6.16
CA ARG A 96 8.41 -0.21 5.82
C ARG A 96 7.97 0.76 4.72
N ILE A 97 7.23 0.29 3.71
CA ILE A 97 6.64 1.16 2.68
C ILE A 97 5.70 2.18 3.33
N GLY A 98 4.81 1.77 4.23
CA GLY A 98 3.94 2.67 4.99
C GLY A 98 4.73 3.75 5.74
N LEU A 99 5.75 3.35 6.51
CA LEU A 99 6.60 4.29 7.26
C LEU A 99 7.30 5.32 6.37
N VAL A 100 7.69 4.95 5.14
CA VAL A 100 8.31 5.88 4.18
C VAL A 100 7.31 6.93 3.71
N HIS A 101 6.06 6.56 3.45
CA HIS A 101 5.01 7.52 3.05
C HIS A 101 4.75 8.55 4.14
N VAL A 102 4.63 8.11 5.40
CA VAL A 102 4.47 9.01 6.55
C VAL A 102 5.67 9.94 6.68
N ARG A 103 6.90 9.41 6.58
CA ARG A 103 8.13 10.20 6.74
C ARG A 103 8.29 11.29 5.69
N ILE A 104 7.86 11.03 4.45
CA ILE A 104 7.93 12.00 3.35
C ILE A 104 6.82 13.06 3.48
N GLY A 105 5.82 12.83 4.34
CA GLY A 105 4.70 13.74 4.52
C GLY A 105 3.64 13.62 3.44
N ILE A 106 3.59 12.48 2.74
CA ILE A 106 2.48 12.18 1.82
C ILE A 106 1.26 11.96 2.71
N GLY A 107 0.12 12.58 2.39
CA GLY A 107 -1.11 12.39 3.17
C GLY A 107 -1.97 11.22 2.66
N PRO A 108 -2.87 10.66 3.50
CA PRO A 108 -3.84 9.64 3.08
C PRO A 108 -4.68 10.06 1.86
N GLN A 109 -4.97 11.37 1.72
CA GLN A 109 -5.70 11.92 0.58
C GLN A 109 -5.00 11.73 -0.77
N HIS A 110 -3.70 11.46 -0.76
CA HIS A 110 -2.91 11.14 -1.96
C HIS A 110 -2.77 9.63 -2.14
N VAL A 111 -2.52 8.89 -1.06
CA VAL A 111 -2.29 7.43 -1.11
C VAL A 111 -3.54 6.67 -1.52
N VAL A 112 -4.70 6.99 -0.94
CA VAL A 112 -5.95 6.25 -1.21
C VAL A 112 -6.35 6.36 -2.70
N PRO A 113 -6.40 7.54 -3.32
CA PRO A 113 -6.64 7.65 -4.76
C PRO A 113 -5.54 7.03 -5.62
N ALA A 114 -4.28 7.13 -5.21
CA ALA A 114 -3.17 6.51 -5.95
C ALA A 114 -3.29 4.98 -5.99
N MET A 115 -3.70 4.33 -4.90
CA MET A 115 -4.00 2.90 -4.89
C MET A 115 -5.21 2.55 -5.76
N ALA A 116 -6.27 3.36 -5.71
CA ALA A 116 -7.45 3.17 -6.57
C ALA A 116 -7.09 3.27 -8.06
N HIS A 117 -6.20 4.19 -8.43
CA HIS A 117 -5.67 4.32 -9.79
C HIS A 117 -4.94 3.04 -10.23
N VAL A 118 -4.08 2.47 -9.37
CA VAL A 118 -3.41 1.18 -9.67
C VAL A 118 -4.44 0.07 -9.89
N MET A 119 -5.43 -0.06 -9.00
CA MET A 119 -6.48 -1.07 -9.15
C MET A 119 -7.25 -0.91 -10.47
N GLN A 120 -7.54 0.33 -10.87
CA GLN A 120 -8.26 0.63 -12.11
C GLN A 120 -7.43 0.28 -13.36
N GLU A 121 -6.16 0.68 -13.40
CA GLU A 121 -5.27 0.41 -14.55
C GLU A 121 -5.03 -1.10 -14.73
N VAL A 122 -4.83 -1.83 -13.63
CA VAL A 122 -4.72 -3.29 -13.67
C VAL A 122 -6.02 -3.94 -14.12
N SER A 123 -7.17 -3.48 -13.63
CA SER A 123 -8.48 -4.00 -14.05
C SER A 123 -8.72 -3.78 -15.54
N ASN A 124 -8.31 -2.63 -16.08
CA ASN A 124 -8.37 -2.36 -17.52
C ASN A 124 -7.45 -3.33 -18.28
N ARG A 125 -6.23 -3.55 -17.78
CA ARG A 125 -5.25 -4.43 -18.41
C ARG A 125 -5.71 -5.89 -18.42
N ILE A 126 -6.35 -6.37 -17.35
CA ILE A 126 -6.96 -7.70 -17.27
C ILE A 126 -7.97 -7.91 -18.40
N LYS A 127 -8.85 -6.92 -18.62
CA LYS A 127 -9.87 -6.99 -19.68
C LYS A 127 -9.25 -7.01 -21.08
N ILE A 128 -8.24 -6.16 -21.30
CA ILE A 128 -7.53 -6.07 -22.59
C ILE A 128 -6.79 -7.37 -22.91
N ASP A 129 -6.10 -7.93 -21.91
CA ASP A 129 -5.26 -9.12 -22.08
C ASP A 129 -6.03 -10.44 -21.91
N GLY A 130 -7.36 -10.37 -21.73
CA GLY A 130 -8.23 -11.55 -21.59
C GLY A 130 -7.91 -12.41 -20.35
N LYS A 131 -7.51 -11.79 -19.24
CA LYS A 131 -7.24 -12.50 -17.98
C LYS A 131 -8.54 -12.79 -17.22
N PRO A 132 -8.56 -13.85 -16.37
CA PRO A 132 -9.75 -14.22 -15.60
C PRO A 132 -10.18 -13.11 -14.63
N GLU A 133 -11.48 -12.97 -14.40
CA GLU A 133 -12.04 -11.99 -13.45
C GLU A 133 -11.58 -12.27 -12.02
N GLU A 134 -11.37 -13.54 -11.68
CA GLU A 134 -10.84 -13.99 -10.40
C GLU A 134 -9.44 -13.40 -10.11
N LEU A 135 -8.66 -13.08 -11.15
CA LEU A 135 -7.36 -12.43 -10.98
C LEU A 135 -7.53 -10.96 -10.55
N GLN A 136 -8.52 -10.27 -11.11
CA GLN A 136 -8.86 -8.90 -10.72
C GLN A 136 -9.28 -8.87 -9.26
N GLU A 137 -10.13 -9.81 -8.88
CA GLU A 137 -10.58 -10.02 -7.51
C GLU A 137 -9.45 -10.31 -6.52
N ALA A 138 -8.47 -11.15 -6.90
CA ALA A 138 -7.30 -11.43 -6.08
C ALA A 138 -6.41 -10.19 -5.93
N LEU A 139 -6.24 -9.40 -7.01
CA LEU A 139 -5.46 -8.15 -7.01
C LEU A 139 -6.10 -7.08 -6.14
N ILE A 140 -7.43 -6.91 -6.19
CA ILE A 140 -8.16 -5.99 -5.32
C ILE A 140 -7.92 -6.34 -3.84
N ARG A 141 -7.99 -7.63 -3.49
CA ARG A 141 -7.75 -8.10 -2.11
C ARG A 141 -6.34 -7.77 -1.64
N ILE A 142 -5.30 -8.10 -2.41
CA ILE A 142 -3.92 -7.81 -1.98
C ILE A 142 -3.61 -6.31 -1.96
N CYS A 143 -4.10 -5.53 -2.92
CA CYS A 143 -3.96 -4.07 -2.90
C CYS A 143 -4.66 -3.45 -1.67
N THR A 144 -5.79 -4.04 -1.22
CA THR A 144 -6.48 -3.61 0.01
C THR A 144 -5.63 -3.89 1.25
N ILE A 145 -4.94 -5.03 1.31
CA ILE A 145 -4.00 -5.34 2.40
C ILE A 145 -2.82 -4.34 2.39
N ASP A 146 -2.23 -4.09 1.22
CA ASP A 146 -1.11 -3.15 1.07
C ASP A 146 -1.51 -1.72 1.50
N LEU A 147 -2.72 -1.27 1.11
CA LEU A 147 -3.26 0.02 1.55
C LEU A 147 -3.45 0.07 3.08
N ALA A 148 -3.97 -1.00 3.68
CA ALA A 148 -4.16 -1.08 5.12
C ALA A 148 -2.85 -0.95 5.91
N PHE A 149 -1.73 -1.46 5.38
CA PHE A 149 -0.41 -1.24 5.99
C PHE A 149 0.00 0.23 5.99
N ILE A 150 -0.26 0.95 4.89
CA ILE A 150 0.08 2.37 4.79
C ILE A 150 -0.81 3.19 5.74
N GLU A 151 -2.11 2.92 5.76
CA GLU A 151 -3.05 3.59 6.68
C GLU A 151 -2.70 3.33 8.15
N GLN A 152 -2.37 2.08 8.49
CA GLN A 152 -1.94 1.75 9.85
C GLN A 152 -0.65 2.48 10.23
N ALA A 153 0.27 2.70 9.29
CA ALA A 153 1.49 3.45 9.55
C ALA A 153 1.19 4.91 9.92
N TYR A 154 0.23 5.58 9.28
CA TYR A 154 -0.17 6.93 9.67
C TYR A 154 -0.67 6.98 11.11
N VAL A 155 -1.52 6.03 11.50
CA VAL A 155 -2.08 5.95 12.86
C VAL A 155 -0.97 5.74 13.89
N GLU A 156 -0.15 4.72 13.70
CA GLU A 156 0.90 4.33 14.65
C GLU A 156 1.97 5.40 14.81
N VAL A 157 2.44 5.99 13.70
CA VAL A 157 3.49 7.01 13.74
C VAL A 157 2.96 8.30 14.38
N THR A 158 1.73 8.70 14.06
CA THR A 158 1.12 9.90 14.66
C THR A 158 0.88 9.71 16.15
N GLU A 159 0.30 8.57 16.55
CA GLU A 159 0.11 8.23 17.97
C GLU A 159 1.44 8.25 18.70
N ALA A 160 2.46 7.55 18.18
CA ALA A 160 3.78 7.48 18.81
C ALA A 160 4.45 8.86 18.93
N ALA A 161 4.35 9.70 17.89
CA ALA A 161 4.90 11.05 17.92
C ALA A 161 4.23 11.91 19.00
N VAL A 162 2.89 11.91 19.08
CA VAL A 162 2.16 12.68 20.10
C VAL A 162 2.52 12.20 21.50
N LEU A 163 2.50 10.89 21.75
CA LEU A 163 2.82 10.34 23.08
C LEU A 163 4.26 10.70 23.50
N LYS A 164 5.21 10.66 22.56
CA LYS A 164 6.61 11.00 22.82
C LYS A 164 6.80 12.48 23.15
N GLU A 165 6.21 13.37 22.35
CA GLU A 165 6.40 14.83 22.51
C GLU A 165 5.62 15.39 23.72
N THR A 166 4.44 14.84 24.02
CA THR A 166 3.56 15.36 25.08
C THR A 166 3.75 14.65 26.43
N GLY A 167 4.34 13.45 26.44
CA GLY A 167 4.38 12.58 27.62
C GLY A 167 3.01 11.98 27.98
N TRP A 168 2.01 12.07 27.11
CA TRP A 168 0.70 11.49 27.37
C TRP A 168 0.77 9.96 27.47
N THR A 169 -0.14 9.40 28.25
CA THR A 169 -0.34 7.95 28.26
C THR A 169 -1.17 7.53 27.06
N GLN A 170 -0.95 6.32 26.56
CA GLN A 170 -1.75 5.74 25.48
C GLN A 170 -3.26 5.75 25.80
N GLY A 171 -3.61 5.48 27.06
CA GLY A 171 -5.00 5.50 27.51
C GLY A 171 -5.64 6.89 27.46
N LEU A 172 -4.89 7.95 27.75
CA LEU A 172 -5.39 9.32 27.62
C LEU A 172 -5.60 9.69 26.15
N PHE A 173 -4.63 9.40 25.28
CA PHE A 173 -4.74 9.69 23.85
C PHE A 173 -5.98 9.03 23.23
N LYS A 174 -6.21 7.74 23.51
CA LYS A 174 -7.41 7.03 23.04
C LYS A 174 -8.71 7.66 23.51
N ARG A 175 -8.80 8.06 24.79
CA ARG A 175 -9.98 8.77 25.31
C ARG A 175 -10.20 10.11 24.61
N LEU A 176 -9.13 10.87 24.37
CA LEU A 176 -9.23 12.15 23.67
C LEU A 176 -9.77 11.99 22.24
N ILE A 177 -9.33 10.97 21.51
CA ILE A 177 -9.89 10.66 20.18
C ILE A 177 -11.38 10.32 20.30
N THR A 178 -11.76 9.39 21.19
CA THR A 178 -13.17 8.99 21.34
C THR A 178 -14.06 10.16 21.76
N THR A 179 -13.65 10.95 22.74
CA THR A 179 -14.42 12.10 23.23
C THR A 179 -14.45 13.23 22.20
N GLY A 180 -13.33 13.51 21.53
CA GLY A 180 -13.24 14.52 20.48
C GLY A 180 -14.11 14.17 19.27
N ALA A 181 -14.11 12.91 18.82
CA ALA A 181 -14.98 12.42 17.75
C ALA A 181 -16.48 12.40 18.15
N GLY A 182 -16.77 12.36 19.45
CA GLY A 182 -18.13 12.50 19.99
C GLY A 182 -18.58 13.95 20.18
N GLY A 183 -17.69 14.92 20.04
CA GLY A 183 -17.98 16.35 20.12
C GLY A 183 -18.50 16.89 18.78
N ARG A 184 -19.67 17.52 18.80
CA ARG A 184 -20.17 18.37 17.70
C ARG A 184 -19.67 19.80 17.89
#